data_AF-A0A5B6YVP3-F1
#
_entry.id   AF-A0A5B6YVP3-F1
#
_cell.length_a   1.000
_cell.length_b   1.000
_cell.length_c   1.000
_cell.angle_alpha   90.00
_cell.angle_beta   90.00
_cell.angle_gamma   90.00
#
_symmetry.space_group_name_H-M   'P 1'
#
loop_
_entity.id
_entity.type
_entity.pdbx_description
1 polymer ?
#
loop_
_entity_poly.entity_id
_entity_poly.type
_entity_poly.pdbx_seq_one_letter_code
_entity_poly.pdbx_strand_id
1 'polypeptide(L)'
;EAAKLLVSKNPDLPNVCDDEKVTPIHIAAAWGQREMILYLLNVTKEDGEPKPFEGEPGVTFMHNLIKNDLYDVALSLVQRYPKLAHADDSPLQAIALKRCAFPSGTCLNFWQRLVCSRVPMKLENFPSNCRRGDV
;
A
#
# COMPACT_ATOMS: atom_id res chain seq x y z
N GLU A 1 -2.52 -2.01 21.27
CA GLU A 1 -3.18 -1.81 22.60
C GLU A 1 -3.37 -0.35 23.00
N ALA A 2 -2.32 0.47 23.18
CA ALA A 2 -2.51 1.89 23.55
C ALA A 2 -3.42 2.67 22.57
N ALA A 3 -3.25 2.47 21.26
CA ALA A 3 -4.10 3.09 20.25
C ALA A 3 -5.59 2.69 20.40
N LYS A 4 -5.89 1.43 20.74
CA LYS A 4 -7.28 0.97 20.97
C LYS A 4 -7.91 1.69 22.16
N LEU A 5 -7.16 1.86 23.24
CA LEU A 5 -7.62 2.59 24.42
C LEU A 5 -7.89 4.07 24.08
N LEU A 6 -7.01 4.73 23.33
CA LEU A 6 -7.20 6.12 22.92
C LEU A 6 -8.43 6.29 22.02
N VAL A 7 -8.61 5.42 21.02
CA VAL A 7 -9.79 5.45 20.14
C VAL A 7 -11.07 5.13 20.90
N SER A 8 -11.02 4.25 21.91
CA SER A 8 -12.19 4.00 22.77
C SER A 8 -12.64 5.24 23.57
N LYS A 9 -11.71 6.16 23.86
CA LYS A 9 -12.00 7.42 24.56
C LYS A 9 -12.43 8.53 23.61
N ASN A 10 -11.86 8.57 22.42
CA ASN A 10 -12.24 9.50 21.36
C ASN A 10 -12.28 8.76 20.00
N PRO A 11 -13.49 8.35 19.53
CA PRO A 11 -13.64 7.62 18.28
C PRO A 11 -13.26 8.41 17.02
N ASP A 12 -13.16 9.73 17.11
CA ASP A 12 -12.80 10.58 15.96
C ASP A 12 -11.29 10.77 15.82
N LEU A 13 -10.50 10.36 16.83
CA LEU A 13 -9.04 10.47 16.83
C LEU A 13 -8.35 9.88 15.58
N PRO A 14 -8.80 8.74 15.00
CA PRO A 14 -8.22 8.21 13.76
C PRO A 14 -8.37 9.10 12.52
N ASN A 15 -9.31 10.05 12.55
CA ASN A 15 -9.62 10.95 11.43
C ASN A 15 -9.01 12.34 11.60
N VAL A 16 -8.45 12.66 12.77
CA VAL A 16 -7.77 13.93 13.00
C VAL A 16 -6.52 14.00 12.10
N CYS A 17 -6.31 15.12 11.44
CA CYS A 17 -5.13 15.39 10.63
C CYS A 17 -4.46 16.70 11.01
N ASP A 18 -3.24 16.88 10.50
CA ASP A 18 -2.58 18.19 10.45
C ASP A 18 -3.06 19.03 9.25
N ASP A 19 -2.43 20.20 9.08
CA ASP A 19 -2.73 21.15 8.01
C ASP A 19 -2.44 20.58 6.60
N GLU A 20 -1.60 19.54 6.52
CA GLU A 20 -1.28 18.81 5.29
C GLU A 20 -2.22 17.63 5.03
N LYS A 21 -3.30 17.49 5.82
CA LYS A 21 -4.26 16.38 5.78
C LYS A 21 -3.64 15.01 6.09
N VAL A 22 -2.50 14.99 6.79
CA VAL A 22 -1.84 13.76 7.23
C VAL A 22 -2.53 13.23 8.48
N THR A 23 -3.25 12.12 8.32
CA THR A 23 -3.90 11.40 9.43
C THR A 23 -2.97 10.33 10.03
N PRO A 24 -3.29 9.77 11.23
CA PRO A 24 -2.51 8.71 11.87
C PRO A 24 -2.20 7.50 10.97
N ILE A 25 -3.06 7.18 9.99
CA ILE A 25 -2.83 6.05 9.09
C ILE A 25 -1.66 6.30 8.12
N HIS A 26 -1.48 7.55 7.68
CA HIS A 26 -0.35 7.95 6.83
C HIS A 26 0.97 7.80 7.58
N ILE A 27 0.99 8.24 8.85
CA ILE A 27 2.14 8.07 9.73
C ILE A 27 2.44 6.59 9.93
N ALA A 28 1.42 5.76 10.22
CA ALA A 28 1.60 4.32 10.36
C ALA A 28 2.20 3.67 9.10
N ALA A 29 1.77 4.08 7.90
CA ALA A 29 2.35 3.62 6.64
C ALA A 29 3.78 4.10 6.43
N ALA A 30 4.10 5.37 6.75
CA ALA A 30 5.45 5.90 6.63
C ALA A 30 6.47 5.07 7.44
N TRP A 31 6.05 4.58 8.61
CA TRP A 31 6.85 3.73 9.52
C TRP A 31 6.67 2.21 9.31
N GLY A 32 5.93 1.78 8.27
CA GLY A 32 5.74 0.36 7.96
C GLY A 32 5.00 -0.44 9.04
N GLN A 33 4.17 0.21 9.87
CA GLN A 33 3.50 -0.41 11.02
C GLN A 33 2.26 -1.18 10.59
N ARG A 34 2.44 -2.34 9.94
CA ARG A 34 1.36 -3.16 9.35
C ARG A 34 0.14 -3.34 10.27
N GLU A 35 0.35 -3.80 11.50
CA GLU A 35 -0.77 -4.06 12.43
C GLU A 35 -1.50 -2.78 12.85
N MET A 36 -0.81 -1.65 12.93
CA MET A 36 -1.44 -0.35 13.16
C MET A 36 -2.25 0.09 11.94
N ILE A 37 -1.72 -0.12 10.73
CA ILE A 37 -2.42 0.21 9.48
C ILE A 37 -3.72 -0.59 9.38
N LEU A 38 -3.68 -1.91 9.61
CA LEU A 38 -4.88 -2.76 9.58
C LEU A 38 -5.90 -2.33 10.62
N TYR A 39 -5.45 -1.99 11.83
CA TYR A 39 -6.33 -1.47 12.87
C TYR A 39 -6.98 -0.15 12.44
N LEU A 40 -6.19 0.82 11.94
CA LEU A 40 -6.68 2.13 11.52
C LEU A 40 -7.61 2.04 10.31
N LEU A 41 -7.34 1.17 9.32
CA LEU A 41 -8.26 0.91 8.21
C LEU A 41 -9.66 0.48 8.68
N ASN A 42 -9.76 -0.16 9.84
CA ASN A 42 -11.03 -0.63 10.39
C ASN A 42 -11.74 0.42 11.27
N VAL A 43 -11.04 1.46 11.75
CA VAL A 43 -11.61 2.48 12.66
C VAL A 43 -11.66 3.89 12.07
N THR A 44 -10.95 4.15 10.98
CA THR A 44 -11.00 5.39 10.22
C THR A 44 -12.31 5.45 9.45
N LYS A 45 -13.00 6.59 9.56
CA LYS A 45 -14.26 6.85 8.85
C LYS A 45 -13.91 7.40 7.47
N GLU A 46 -14.50 6.82 6.43
CA GLU A 46 -14.22 7.21 5.04
C GLU A 46 -15.14 8.32 4.53
N ASP A 47 -16.26 8.54 5.21
CA ASP A 47 -17.32 9.44 4.78
C ASP A 47 -17.10 10.90 5.24
N GLY A 48 -15.98 11.18 5.92
CA GLY A 48 -15.65 12.47 6.51
C GLY A 48 -14.49 13.20 5.83
N GLU A 49 -14.27 14.46 6.22
CA GLU A 49 -13.04 15.20 5.93
C GLU A 49 -12.06 15.05 7.10
N PRO A 50 -10.77 14.80 6.85
CA PRO A 50 -10.15 14.61 5.54
C PRO A 50 -10.48 13.22 4.95
N LYS A 51 -10.46 13.11 3.63
CA LYS A 51 -10.51 11.81 2.93
C LYS A 51 -9.10 11.23 2.79
N PRO A 52 -8.69 10.26 3.62
CA PRO A 52 -7.30 9.82 3.70
C PRO A 52 -6.82 9.04 2.47
N PHE A 53 -7.75 8.58 1.61
CA PHE A 53 -7.44 7.76 0.44
C PHE A 53 -7.74 8.47 -0.88
N GLU A 54 -8.02 9.78 -0.86
CA GLU A 54 -8.24 10.57 -2.07
C GLU A 54 -7.14 11.62 -2.25
N GLY A 55 -6.84 11.96 -3.51
CA GLY A 55 -5.86 13.00 -3.85
C GLY A 55 -4.44 12.66 -3.42
N GLU A 56 -3.66 13.70 -3.09
CA GLU A 56 -2.25 13.58 -2.71
C GLU A 56 -2.03 12.69 -1.46
N PRO A 57 -2.82 12.80 -0.37
CA PRO A 57 -2.64 11.94 0.81
C PRO A 57 -2.76 10.45 0.49
N GLY A 58 -3.72 10.08 -0.37
CA GLY A 58 -3.90 8.70 -0.83
C GLY A 58 -2.73 8.17 -1.67
N VAL A 59 -2.14 9.03 -2.51
CA VAL A 59 -0.94 8.67 -3.31
C VAL A 59 0.26 8.48 -2.39
N THR A 60 0.47 9.40 -1.45
CA THR A 60 1.56 9.32 -0.46
C THR A 60 1.41 8.08 0.44
N PHE A 61 0.18 7.76 0.85
CA PHE A 61 -0.11 6.52 1.57
C PHE A 61 0.29 5.28 0.77
N MET A 62 -0.14 5.19 -0.51
CA MET A 62 0.22 4.09 -1.41
C MET A 62 1.74 3.96 -1.61
N HIS A 63 2.43 5.07 -1.82
CA HIS A 63 3.88 5.08 -1.98
C HIS A 63 4.59 4.55 -0.73
N ASN A 64 4.12 4.96 0.47
CA ASN A 64 4.66 4.48 1.74
C ASN A 64 4.44 2.98 1.96
N LEU A 65 3.30 2.41 1.53
CA LEU A 65 3.07 0.97 1.60
C LEU A 65 4.07 0.19 0.73
N ILE A 66 4.29 0.63 -0.51
CA ILE A 66 5.23 0.00 -1.45
C ILE A 66 6.67 0.11 -0.97
N LYS A 67 7.03 1.28 -0.45
CA LYS A 67 8.34 1.56 0.15
C LYS A 67 8.64 0.58 1.29
N ASN A 68 7.63 0.26 2.11
CA ASN A 68 7.73 -0.65 3.25
C ASN A 68 7.39 -2.13 2.94
N ASP A 69 7.33 -2.53 1.66
CA ASP A 69 7.04 -3.92 1.24
C ASP A 69 5.65 -4.44 1.65
N LEU A 70 4.70 -3.55 1.97
CA LEU A 70 3.32 -3.89 2.38
C LEU A 70 2.41 -4.06 1.15
N TYR A 71 2.79 -4.95 0.25
CA TYR A 71 2.11 -5.18 -1.04
C TYR A 71 0.70 -5.76 -0.89
N ASP A 72 0.48 -6.57 0.14
CA ASP A 72 -0.84 -7.13 0.49
C ASP A 72 -1.84 -6.00 0.78
N VAL A 73 -1.44 -5.06 1.62
CA VAL A 73 -2.25 -3.89 1.98
C VAL A 73 -2.42 -2.97 0.76
N ALA A 74 -1.34 -2.68 0.02
CA ALA A 74 -1.40 -1.83 -1.18
C ALA A 74 -2.35 -2.40 -2.25
N LEU A 75 -2.33 -3.72 -2.46
CA LEU A 75 -3.23 -4.39 -3.39
C LEU A 75 -4.69 -4.29 -2.93
N SER A 76 -4.95 -4.52 -1.65
CA SER A 76 -6.31 -4.37 -1.09
C SER A 76 -6.85 -2.95 -1.27
N LEU A 77 -5.97 -1.94 -1.19
CA LEU A 77 -6.36 -0.55 -1.35
C LEU A 77 -6.66 -0.19 -2.80
N VAL A 78 -5.89 -0.69 -3.77
CA VAL A 78 -6.17 -0.50 -5.20
C VAL A 78 -7.49 -1.15 -5.60
N GLN A 79 -7.80 -2.33 -5.04
CA GLN A 79 -9.09 -2.99 -5.27
C GLN A 79 -10.26 -2.15 -4.76
N ARG A 80 -10.08 -1.45 -3.64
CA ARG A 80 -11.11 -0.61 -3.02
C ARG A 80 -11.20 0.79 -3.64
N TYR A 81 -10.07 1.35 -4.07
CA TYR A 81 -9.95 2.68 -4.68
C TYR A 81 -9.15 2.61 -5.98
N PRO A 82 -9.78 2.20 -7.10
CA PRO A 82 -9.10 2.05 -8.38
C PRO A 82 -8.41 3.33 -8.88
N LYS A 83 -8.90 4.50 -8.45
CA LYS A 83 -8.33 5.81 -8.79
C LYS A 83 -6.87 5.97 -8.31
N LEU A 84 -6.48 5.29 -7.24
CA LEU A 84 -5.12 5.31 -6.72
C LEU A 84 -4.11 4.61 -7.65
N ALA A 85 -4.57 3.73 -8.53
CA ALA A 85 -3.71 3.07 -9.52
C ALA A 85 -3.32 3.98 -10.69
N HIS A 86 -4.10 5.05 -10.94
CA HIS A 86 -3.94 5.94 -12.08
C HIS A 86 -3.22 7.26 -11.75
N ALA A 87 -2.66 7.40 -10.55
CA ALA A 87 -1.88 8.58 -10.19
C ALA A 87 -0.57 8.63 -11.01
N ASP A 88 -0.09 9.85 -11.29
CA ASP A 88 1.11 10.10 -12.11
C ASP A 88 2.37 9.40 -11.53
N ASP A 89 2.49 9.33 -10.21
CA ASP A 89 3.43 8.46 -9.51
C ASP A 89 2.80 7.10 -9.22
N SER A 90 2.50 6.37 -10.30
CA SER A 90 1.68 5.17 -10.19
C SER A 90 2.33 4.14 -9.25
N PRO A 91 1.53 3.42 -8.43
CA PRO A 91 2.00 2.27 -7.67
C PRO A 91 2.83 1.29 -8.49
N LEU A 92 2.49 1.13 -9.77
CA LEU A 92 3.21 0.29 -10.70
C LEU A 92 4.63 0.80 -11.00
N GLN A 93 4.79 2.12 -11.20
CA GLN A 93 6.09 2.76 -11.38
C GLN A 93 6.95 2.63 -10.12
N ALA A 94 6.38 2.81 -8.93
CA ALA A 94 7.10 2.63 -7.66
C ALA A 94 7.60 1.19 -7.47
N ILE A 95 6.79 0.19 -7.86
CA ILE A 95 7.20 -1.23 -7.86
C ILE A 95 8.27 -1.50 -8.93
N ALA A 96 8.12 -0.96 -10.14
CA ALA A 96 9.06 -1.13 -11.24
C ALA A 96 10.44 -0.51 -10.94
N LEU A 97 10.47 0.63 -10.24
CA LEU A 97 11.70 1.30 -9.82
C LEU A 97 12.39 0.59 -8.65
N LYS A 98 11.68 -0.27 -7.91
CA LYS A 98 12.27 -1.09 -6.85
C LYS A 98 13.09 -2.20 -7.50
N ARG A 99 14.40 -1.93 -7.64
CA ARG A 99 15.44 -2.81 -8.23
C ARG A 99 15.57 -4.23 -7.66
N CYS A 100 14.77 -4.58 -6.64
CA CYS A 100 14.70 -5.91 -6.02
C CYS A 100 13.42 -6.69 -6.39
N ALA A 101 12.45 -6.08 -7.09
CA ALA A 101 11.19 -6.74 -7.48
C ALA A 101 11.33 -7.58 -8.77
N PHE A 102 12.40 -7.39 -9.54
CA PHE A 102 12.61 -8.06 -10.83
C PHE A 102 14.04 -8.60 -10.93
N PRO A 103 14.25 -9.94 -11.02
CA PRO A 103 15.56 -10.55 -11.23
C PRO A 103 16.23 -10.15 -12.55
N SER A 104 15.47 -9.55 -13.46
CA SER A 104 15.85 -9.30 -14.85
C SER A 104 16.51 -7.94 -15.08
N GLY A 105 16.52 -7.04 -14.08
CA GLY A 105 16.85 -5.61 -14.28
C GLY A 105 18.05 -5.06 -13.51
N THR A 106 18.75 -5.85 -12.70
CA THR A 106 19.89 -5.38 -11.90
C THR A 106 21.14 -6.23 -12.19
N CYS A 107 22.29 -5.58 -12.34
CA CYS A 107 23.60 -6.22 -12.23
C CYS A 107 23.81 -6.69 -10.78
N LEU A 108 23.09 -7.75 -10.39
CA LEU A 108 23.17 -8.35 -9.07
C LEU A 108 24.41 -9.24 -9.02
N ASN A 109 25.28 -9.01 -8.04
CA ASN A 109 26.35 -9.95 -7.74
C ASN A 109 25.75 -11.28 -7.27
N PHE A 110 26.45 -12.40 -7.51
CA PHE A 110 25.97 -13.78 -7.32
C PHE A 110 25.12 -14.01 -6.05
N TRP A 111 25.51 -13.41 -4.93
CA TRP A 111 24.83 -13.51 -3.63
C TRP A 111 23.46 -12.83 -3.60
N GLN A 112 23.28 -11.68 -4.25
CA GLN A 112 21.99 -10.98 -4.29
C GLN A 112 20.96 -11.73 -5.15
N ARG A 113 21.44 -12.42 -6.20
CA ARG A 113 20.63 -13.28 -7.06
C ARG A 113 20.05 -14.47 -6.30
N LEU A 114 20.85 -15.06 -5.41
CA LEU A 114 20.40 -16.15 -4.54
C LEU A 114 19.33 -15.70 -3.55
N VAL A 115 19.48 -14.52 -2.94
CA VAL A 115 18.49 -13.98 -2.00
C VAL A 115 17.16 -13.68 -2.71
N CYS A 116 17.18 -13.09 -3.90
CA CYS A 116 15.96 -12.83 -4.68
C CYS A 116 15.29 -14.12 -5.19
N SER A 117 16.07 -15.15 -5.56
CA SER A 117 15.52 -16.44 -6.02
C SER A 117 14.80 -17.25 -4.93
N ARG A 118 14.99 -16.89 -3.66
CA ARG A 118 14.55 -17.65 -2.49
C ARG A 118 13.28 -17.11 -1.84
N VAL A 119 12.71 -16.01 -2.34
CA VAL A 119 11.39 -15.52 -1.91
C VAL A 119 10.33 -16.08 -2.86
N PRO A 120 9.60 -17.15 -2.50
CA PRO A 120 8.53 -17.64 -3.34
C PRO A 120 7.35 -16.66 -3.20
N MET A 121 7.13 -15.82 -4.21
CA MET A 121 5.85 -15.15 -4.38
C MET A 121 4.82 -16.22 -4.72
N LYS A 122 4.12 -16.74 -3.71
CA LYS A 122 2.94 -17.59 -3.91
C LYS A 122 1.84 -16.73 -4.52
N LEU A 123 1.83 -16.68 -5.85
CA LEU A 123 0.69 -16.21 -6.62
C LEU A 123 -0.24 -17.42 -6.76
N GLU A 124 -1.31 -17.48 -5.95
CA GLU A 124 -2.37 -18.47 -6.16
C GLU A 124 -3.07 -18.19 -7.50
N ASN A 125 -3.10 -19.21 -8.35
CA ASN A 125 -3.61 -19.17 -9.71
C ASN A 125 -5.12 -18.92 -9.73
N PHE A 126 -5.54 -17.80 -10.31
CA PHE A 126 -6.91 -17.67 -10.81
C PHE A 126 -6.96 -18.13 -12.28
N PRO A 127 -7.94 -18.96 -12.67
CA PRO A 127 -8.00 -19.55 -13.99
C PRO A 127 -8.29 -18.46 -15.04
N SER A 128 -7.32 -18.22 -15.92
CA SER A 128 -7.49 -17.41 -17.11
C SER A 128 -8.40 -18.16 -18.09
N ASN A 129 -9.58 -17.60 -18.34
CA ASN A 129 -10.42 -18.04 -19.44
C ASN A 129 -10.84 -16.83 -20.27
N CYS A 130 -10.71 -17.03 -21.59
CA CYS A 130 -11.20 -16.25 -22.72
C CYS A 130 -10.35 -15.05 -23.18
N ARG A 131 -10.14 -14.83 -24.47
CA ARG A 131 -10.14 -15.67 -25.69
C ARG A 131 -9.58 -14.74 -26.78
N ARG A 132 -8.68 -15.30 -27.58
CA ARG A 132 -8.24 -14.91 -28.93
C ARG A 132 -9.09 -13.85 -29.66
N GLY A 133 -8.40 -12.88 -30.25
CA GLY A 133 -8.92 -12.02 -31.33
C GLY A 133 -7.75 -11.50 -32.15
N ASP A 134 -7.37 -12.28 -33.17
CA ASP A 134 -6.48 -11.86 -34.26
C ASP A 134 -7.27 -10.93 -35.20
N VAL A 135 -6.73 -9.73 -35.51
CA VAL A 135 -6.58 -9.14 -36.86
C VAL A 135 -5.40 -8.18 -36.81
#